data_AF-A0A937V5Y5-F1
#
_entry.id   AF-A0A937V5Y5-F1
#
_cell.length_a   1.000
_cell.length_b   1.000
_cell.length_c   1.000
_cell.angle_alpha   90.00
_cell.angle_beta   90.00
_cell.angle_gamma   90.00
#
_symmetry.space_group_name_H-M   'P 1'
#
loop_
_entity.id
_entity.type
_entity.pdbx_description
1 polymer ?
#
loop_
_entity_poly.entity_id
_entity_poly.type
_entity_poly.pdbx_seq_one_letter_code
_entity_poly.pdbx_strand_id
1 'polypeptide(L)'
;MPAFEPAYLRLLASGELHSRAVKARRHLEACDLCARHCGVDRSQHLGFCRTGLLARVASFGPHQGEEAPLRGWAGSGTIFFSRCNLRCVFCQNHEISQRPAGLELTPEQLAAVFLAVQAAGCHNLNLVSPTHVMAAILQALVLAAEAGLRLPIVYNTGGYDSPEALTLLDGVVDIYMPDMKYDDARPSRRLSHAAVYPQANRRAVREMHRQVGDLRIDNRGLAERGLLVRHLVLPGGLAGTEGIVQFLASEVSRETYLNLMDQYRPAFLARHHPPLQRSTTDSEFDAAVRLARRAGLHRLSGITVA
;
A
#
# COMPACT_ATOMS: atom_id res chain seq x y z
N MET A 1 -19.11 -14.04 -18.40
CA MET A 1 -18.77 -13.97 -16.96
C MET A 1 -17.44 -13.25 -16.86
N PRO A 2 -17.23 -12.29 -15.95
CA PRO A 2 -15.89 -11.74 -15.75
C PRO A 2 -14.97 -12.90 -15.35
N ALA A 3 -13.73 -12.91 -15.86
CA ALA A 3 -12.78 -13.99 -15.64
C ALA A 3 -12.36 -14.13 -14.16
N PHE A 4 -12.54 -13.06 -13.37
CA PHE A 4 -12.21 -12.96 -11.95
C PHE A 4 -13.33 -12.25 -11.18
N GLU A 5 -13.64 -12.74 -9.97
CA GLU A 5 -14.60 -12.11 -9.05
C GLU A 5 -13.84 -11.51 -7.84
N PRO A 6 -13.97 -10.19 -7.59
CA PRO A 6 -13.37 -9.54 -6.43
C PRO A 6 -13.84 -10.13 -5.10
N ALA A 7 -12.92 -10.26 -4.14
CA ALA A 7 -13.16 -10.95 -2.87
C ALA A 7 -14.30 -10.34 -2.05
N TYR A 8 -14.36 -9.00 -2.02
CA TYR A 8 -15.30 -8.25 -1.20
C TYR A 8 -16.76 -8.51 -1.57
N LEU A 9 -17.05 -8.99 -2.79
CA LEU A 9 -18.43 -9.27 -3.21
C LEU A 9 -19.05 -10.44 -2.42
N ARG A 10 -18.24 -11.43 -2.02
CA ARG A 10 -18.72 -12.50 -1.14
C ARG A 10 -19.03 -11.98 0.26
N LEU A 11 -18.21 -11.05 0.76
CA LEU A 11 -18.46 -10.39 2.04
C LEU A 11 -19.69 -9.49 1.97
N LEU A 12 -19.94 -8.83 0.82
CA LEU A 12 -21.17 -8.08 0.61
C LEU A 12 -22.40 -9.00 0.67
N ALA A 13 -22.38 -10.11 -0.07
CA ALA A 13 -23.50 -11.06 -0.11
C ALA A 13 -23.82 -11.67 1.25
N SER A 14 -22.81 -11.90 2.09
CA SER A 14 -22.98 -12.38 3.47
C SER A 14 -23.37 -11.31 4.50
N GLY A 15 -23.33 -10.02 4.12
CA GLY A 15 -23.49 -8.89 5.05
C GLY A 15 -22.25 -8.56 5.90
N GLU A 16 -21.20 -9.38 5.84
CA GLU A 16 -19.99 -9.17 6.64
C GLU A 16 -19.21 -7.90 6.22
N LEU A 17 -19.31 -7.48 4.95
CA LEU A 17 -18.69 -6.22 4.51
C LEU A 17 -19.27 -5.00 5.26
N HIS A 18 -20.59 -4.98 5.49
CA HIS A 18 -21.26 -3.95 6.30
C HIS A 18 -20.81 -3.99 7.75
N SER A 19 -20.82 -5.18 8.36
CA SER A 19 -20.36 -5.42 9.73
C SER A 19 -18.94 -4.88 9.95
N ARG A 20 -18.04 -5.14 8.99
CA ARG A 20 -16.65 -4.66 9.04
C ARG A 20 -16.53 -3.16 8.84
N ALA A 21 -17.32 -2.55 7.96
CA ALA A 21 -17.35 -1.09 7.81
C ALA A 21 -17.77 -0.39 9.12
N VAL A 22 -18.78 -0.94 9.82
CA VAL A 22 -19.23 -0.45 11.13
C VAL A 22 -18.13 -0.63 12.19
N LYS A 23 -17.51 -1.81 12.26
CA LYS A 23 -16.40 -2.08 13.19
C LYS A 23 -15.22 -1.13 12.93
N ALA A 24 -14.81 -0.97 11.68
CA ALA A 24 -13.73 -0.06 11.28
C ALA A 24 -14.00 1.39 11.72
N ARG A 25 -15.25 1.85 11.64
CA ARG A 25 -15.64 3.17 12.17
C ARG A 25 -15.46 3.26 13.68
N ARG A 26 -15.85 2.23 14.44
CA ARG A 26 -15.67 2.19 15.90
C ARG A 26 -14.20 2.22 16.31
N HIS A 27 -13.34 1.55 15.55
CA HIS A 27 -11.88 1.64 15.78
C HIS A 27 -11.37 3.09 15.72
N LEU A 28 -12.07 4.04 15.07
CA LEU A 28 -11.67 5.45 15.07
C LEU A 28 -11.91 6.19 16.40
N GLU A 29 -12.75 5.65 17.30
CA GLU A 29 -13.04 6.23 18.63
C GLU A 29 -11.85 6.03 19.58
N ALA A 30 -11.02 5.01 19.34
CA ALA A 30 -9.74 4.80 20.00
C ALA A 30 -8.74 4.24 18.97
N CYS A 31 -8.25 5.11 18.07
CA CYS A 31 -7.60 4.69 16.83
C CYS A 31 -6.39 3.77 17.00
N ASP A 32 -6.55 2.55 16.48
CA ASP A 32 -5.56 1.46 16.44
C ASP A 32 -5.29 0.90 15.03
N LEU A 33 -5.88 1.50 13.98
CA LEU A 33 -5.83 1.01 12.59
C LEU A 33 -4.45 1.05 11.90
N CYS A 34 -3.40 1.45 12.61
CA CYS A 34 -2.03 1.38 12.11
C CYS A 34 -1.08 1.08 13.26
N ALA A 35 0.14 0.67 12.94
CA ALA A 35 1.16 0.32 13.93
C ALA A 35 1.69 1.49 14.79
N ARG A 36 0.98 2.62 14.80
CA ARG A 36 1.14 3.69 15.81
C ARG A 36 0.30 3.45 17.06
N HIS A 37 -0.83 2.75 16.95
CA HIS A 37 -1.80 2.56 18.03
C HIS A 37 -2.03 3.85 18.83
N CYS A 38 -2.39 4.94 18.13
CA CYS A 38 -2.40 6.27 18.73
C CYS A 38 -3.52 6.50 19.74
N GLY A 39 -4.56 5.67 19.74
CA GLY A 39 -5.66 5.72 20.71
C GLY A 39 -6.54 6.97 20.63
N VAL A 40 -6.30 7.88 19.68
CA VAL A 40 -7.08 9.11 19.56
C VAL A 40 -8.50 8.82 19.05
N ASP A 41 -9.47 9.52 19.61
CA ASP A 41 -10.80 9.65 19.01
C ASP A 41 -10.73 10.60 17.82
N ARG A 42 -10.89 10.08 16.61
CA ARG A 42 -10.78 10.87 15.37
C ARG A 42 -12.00 11.73 15.05
N SER A 43 -13.08 11.60 15.81
CA SER A 43 -14.20 12.55 15.76
C SER A 43 -13.86 13.87 16.47
N GLN A 44 -12.90 13.84 17.39
CA GLN A 44 -12.52 14.99 18.23
C GLN A 44 -11.11 15.52 17.92
N HIS A 45 -10.16 14.62 17.64
CA HIS A 45 -8.75 14.95 17.53
C HIS A 45 -8.08 14.30 16.32
N LEU A 46 -7.07 14.98 15.78
CA LEU A 46 -6.26 14.44 14.71
C LEU A 46 -5.09 13.63 15.28
N GLY A 47 -4.90 12.41 14.78
CA GLY A 47 -3.72 11.61 15.09
C GLY A 47 -2.46 12.11 14.36
N PHE A 48 -1.36 11.39 14.51
CA PHE A 48 -0.09 11.70 13.82
C PHE A 48 -0.24 11.81 12.28
N CYS A 49 -1.14 11.02 11.70
CA CYS A 49 -1.45 11.06 10.28
C CYS A 49 -2.08 12.40 9.84
N ARG A 50 -2.72 13.15 10.76
CA ARG A 50 -3.50 14.36 10.51
C ARG A 50 -4.76 14.13 9.67
N THR A 51 -5.46 13.03 9.94
CA THR A 51 -6.69 12.63 9.28
C THR A 51 -7.79 12.39 10.30
N GLY A 52 -8.98 12.93 10.05
CA GLY A 52 -10.18 12.75 10.86
C GLY A 52 -10.99 11.53 10.40
N LEU A 53 -12.32 11.68 10.36
CA LEU A 53 -13.26 10.63 9.96
C LEU A 53 -13.34 10.40 8.44
N LEU A 54 -13.18 11.47 7.64
CA LEU A 54 -13.34 11.43 6.20
C LEU A 54 -12.02 11.16 5.47
N ALA A 55 -12.13 10.55 4.29
CA ALA A 55 -10.99 10.40 3.40
C ALA A 55 -10.79 11.69 2.61
N ARG A 56 -9.56 12.20 2.58
CA ARG A 56 -9.18 13.29 1.68
C ARG A 56 -8.54 12.72 0.42
N VAL A 57 -9.14 12.97 -0.75
CA VAL A 57 -8.66 12.49 -2.04
C VAL A 57 -7.92 13.62 -2.75
N ALA A 58 -6.63 13.42 -3.02
CA ALA A 58 -5.79 14.36 -3.75
C ALA A 58 -6.05 14.31 -5.25
N SER A 59 -6.17 13.10 -5.81
CA SER A 59 -6.47 12.84 -7.21
C SER A 59 -6.96 11.40 -7.39
N PHE A 60 -7.65 11.13 -8.49
CA PHE A 60 -8.01 9.79 -8.90
C PHE A 60 -8.06 9.66 -10.43
N GLY A 61 -7.88 8.44 -10.94
CA GLY A 61 -8.03 8.12 -12.36
C GLY A 61 -7.07 7.04 -12.85
N PRO A 62 -7.02 6.80 -14.18
CA PRO A 62 -6.07 5.86 -14.77
C PRO A 62 -4.62 6.30 -14.52
N HIS A 63 -3.83 5.44 -13.87
CA HIS A 63 -2.41 5.67 -13.64
C HIS A 63 -1.56 4.64 -14.39
N GLN A 64 -0.59 5.15 -15.16
CA GLN A 64 0.32 4.34 -15.97
C GLN A 64 1.69 4.12 -15.30
N GLY A 65 1.90 4.65 -14.10
CA GLY A 65 3.16 4.53 -13.36
C GLY A 65 3.28 3.29 -12.47
N GLU A 66 2.21 2.50 -12.31
CA GLU A 66 2.23 1.27 -11.50
C GLU A 66 2.92 0.10 -12.25
N GLU A 67 3.17 -1.00 -11.55
CA GLU A 67 3.77 -2.21 -12.13
C GLU A 67 2.93 -2.75 -13.28
N ALA A 68 3.60 -3.36 -14.26
CA ALA A 68 2.96 -3.87 -15.47
C ALA A 68 1.71 -4.74 -15.18
N PRO A 69 1.70 -5.65 -14.18
CA PRO A 69 0.50 -6.43 -13.86
C PRO A 69 -0.67 -5.62 -13.31
N LEU A 70 -0.45 -4.43 -12.77
CA LEU A 70 -1.49 -3.56 -12.25
C LEU A 70 -2.00 -2.58 -13.31
N ARG A 71 -1.09 -1.95 -14.06
CA ARG A 71 -1.50 -0.95 -15.05
C ARG A 71 -2.02 -1.56 -16.34
N GLY A 72 -1.55 -2.75 -16.72
CA GLY A 72 -1.85 -3.37 -18.01
C GLY A 72 -1.80 -2.34 -19.16
N TRP A 73 -2.86 -2.33 -19.96
CA TRP A 73 -3.04 -1.37 -21.06
C TRP A 73 -3.98 -0.19 -20.75
N ALA A 74 -4.85 -0.30 -19.74
CA ALA A 74 -5.90 0.69 -19.46
C ALA A 74 -5.61 1.56 -18.22
N GLY A 75 -4.51 1.28 -17.53
CA GLY A 75 -4.11 1.95 -16.30
C GLY A 75 -4.64 1.26 -15.04
N SER A 76 -3.91 1.46 -13.95
CA SER A 76 -4.35 1.12 -12.60
C SER A 76 -5.24 2.26 -12.10
N GLY A 77 -6.45 1.95 -11.66
CA GLY A 77 -7.44 2.93 -11.23
C GLY A 77 -7.08 3.52 -9.88
N THR A 78 -6.19 4.49 -9.89
CA THR A 78 -5.46 4.89 -8.69
C THR A 78 -6.17 6.02 -8.00
N ILE A 79 -6.31 5.93 -6.68
CA ILE A 79 -6.84 6.96 -5.80
C ILE A 79 -5.72 7.33 -4.83
N PHE A 80 -5.20 8.55 -4.99
CA PHE A 80 -4.19 9.10 -4.10
C PHE A 80 -4.86 9.76 -2.92
N PHE A 81 -4.78 9.11 -1.75
CA PHE A 81 -5.24 9.74 -0.52
C PHE A 81 -4.19 10.73 -0.01
N SER A 82 -4.68 11.88 0.46
CA SER A 82 -3.87 12.86 1.17
C SER A 82 -3.56 12.40 2.58
N ARG A 83 -2.47 12.96 3.12
CA ARG A 83 -1.87 12.57 4.41
C ARG A 83 -1.26 11.16 4.38
N CYS A 84 -0.61 10.78 5.47
CA CYS A 84 0.04 9.48 5.60
C CYS A 84 0.27 9.17 7.08
N ASN A 85 0.22 7.89 7.45
CA ASN A 85 0.66 7.40 8.77
C ASN A 85 2.19 7.34 8.91
N LEU A 86 2.97 7.73 7.90
CA LEU A 86 4.43 7.90 7.94
C LEU A 86 4.81 9.36 7.62
N ARG A 87 6.04 9.75 8.00
CA ARG A 87 6.62 11.08 7.68
C ARG A 87 8.02 10.91 7.11
N CYS A 88 8.12 10.23 5.96
CA CYS A 88 9.41 9.99 5.31
C CYS A 88 10.07 11.32 4.90
N VAL A 89 11.28 11.59 5.38
CA VAL A 89 12.06 12.80 5.04
C VAL A 89 12.42 12.87 3.57
N PHE A 90 12.34 11.75 2.85
CA PHE A 90 12.59 11.63 1.40
C PHE A 90 11.31 11.37 0.59
N CYS A 91 10.13 11.65 1.13
CA CYS A 91 8.88 11.32 0.44
C CYS A 91 8.78 12.00 -0.94
N GLN A 92 8.77 11.20 -2.01
CA GLN A 92 8.56 11.71 -3.38
C GLN A 92 7.13 12.26 -3.57
N ASN A 93 6.16 11.78 -2.77
CA ASN A 93 4.78 12.27 -2.72
C ASN A 93 4.53 13.24 -1.55
N HIS A 94 5.54 14.04 -1.16
CA HIS A 94 5.41 14.93 0.00
C HIS A 94 4.32 16.00 -0.16
N GLU A 95 4.01 16.41 -1.39
CA GLU A 95 2.98 17.41 -1.67
C GLU A 95 1.58 16.93 -1.24
N ILE A 96 1.29 15.63 -1.35
CA ILE A 96 0.02 15.04 -0.94
C ILE A 96 0.09 14.39 0.46
N SER A 97 1.24 13.85 0.88
CA SER A 97 1.37 13.17 2.18
C SER A 97 1.62 14.14 3.34
N GLN A 98 2.25 15.29 3.09
CA GLN A 98 2.61 16.27 4.13
C GLN A 98 1.64 17.46 4.21
N ARG A 99 0.85 17.70 3.16
CA ARG A 99 -0.13 18.80 3.08
C ARG A 99 -1.55 18.24 2.87
N PRO A 100 -2.61 18.97 3.22
CA PRO A 100 -3.99 18.54 2.97
C PRO A 100 -4.40 18.80 1.51
N ALA A 101 -3.82 18.09 0.54
CA ALA A 101 -4.15 18.28 -0.87
C ALA A 101 -5.54 17.68 -1.21
N GLY A 102 -6.27 18.28 -2.15
CA GLY A 102 -7.58 17.80 -2.58
C GLY A 102 -8.69 17.93 -1.53
N LEU A 103 -9.76 17.15 -1.67
CA LEU A 103 -11.03 17.35 -0.96
C LEU A 103 -11.35 16.20 -0.01
N GLU A 104 -11.94 16.52 1.14
CA GLU A 104 -12.56 15.51 2.01
C GLU A 104 -13.89 15.09 1.41
N LEU A 105 -14.07 13.78 1.31
CA LEU A 105 -15.25 13.16 0.70
C LEU A 105 -16.03 12.38 1.75
N THR A 106 -17.36 12.48 1.69
CA THR A 106 -18.25 11.56 2.40
C THR A 106 -18.13 10.14 1.83
N PRO A 107 -18.60 9.10 2.55
CA PRO A 107 -18.63 7.74 2.01
C PRO A 107 -19.32 7.62 0.65
N GLU A 108 -20.42 8.34 0.43
CA GLU A 108 -21.18 8.35 -0.82
C GLU A 108 -20.38 8.99 -1.96
N GLN A 109 -19.72 10.11 -1.69
CA GLN A 109 -18.85 10.79 -2.65
C GLN A 109 -17.64 9.93 -3.01
N LEU A 110 -17.03 9.26 -2.03
CA LEU A 110 -15.92 8.35 -2.27
C LEU A 110 -16.37 7.10 -3.05
N ALA A 111 -17.56 6.58 -2.79
CA ALA A 111 -18.15 5.48 -3.56
C ALA A 111 -18.39 5.88 -5.02
N ALA A 112 -18.87 7.10 -5.27
CA ALA A 112 -19.00 7.65 -6.62
C ALA A 112 -17.64 7.76 -7.33
N VAL A 113 -16.56 8.12 -6.60
CA VAL A 113 -15.19 8.09 -7.15
C VAL A 113 -14.77 6.67 -7.53
N PHE A 114 -15.07 5.66 -6.71
CA PHE A 114 -14.76 4.26 -7.03
C PHE A 114 -15.45 3.80 -8.33
N LEU A 115 -16.73 4.15 -8.48
CA LEU A 115 -17.52 3.83 -9.67
C LEU A 115 -17.04 4.61 -10.90
N ALA A 116 -16.62 5.87 -10.74
CA ALA A 116 -16.02 6.66 -11.81
C ALA A 116 -14.71 6.06 -12.32
N VAL A 117 -13.86 5.55 -11.42
CA VAL A 117 -12.64 4.80 -11.80
C VAL A 117 -12.98 3.54 -12.60
N GLN A 118 -14.02 2.81 -12.21
CA GLN A 118 -14.52 1.67 -12.99
C GLN A 118 -15.05 2.09 -14.37
N ALA A 119 -15.85 3.15 -14.43
CA ALA A 119 -16.40 3.67 -15.68
C ALA A 119 -15.31 4.15 -16.65
N ALA A 120 -14.16 4.58 -16.14
CA ALA A 120 -12.98 4.92 -16.93
C ALA A 120 -12.27 3.69 -17.54
N GLY A 121 -12.71 2.46 -17.22
CA GLY A 121 -12.16 1.23 -17.79
C GLY A 121 -10.83 0.76 -17.16
N CYS A 122 -10.50 1.25 -15.96
CA CYS A 122 -9.30 0.84 -15.24
C CYS A 122 -9.34 -0.64 -14.86
N HIS A 123 -8.18 -1.28 -14.71
CA HIS A 123 -8.10 -2.73 -14.43
C HIS A 123 -8.33 -3.10 -12.96
N ASN A 124 -8.17 -2.14 -12.06
CA ASN A 124 -8.30 -2.34 -10.61
C ASN A 124 -8.61 -0.99 -9.94
N LEU A 125 -9.04 -1.06 -8.68
CA LEU A 125 -9.15 0.08 -7.80
C LEU A 125 -7.94 0.09 -6.85
N ASN A 126 -6.95 0.93 -7.15
CA ASN A 126 -5.69 1.04 -6.42
C ASN A 126 -5.73 2.17 -5.40
N LEU A 127 -5.81 1.78 -4.13
CA LEU A 127 -5.96 2.67 -3.00
C LEU A 127 -4.57 2.98 -2.43
N VAL A 128 -4.08 4.20 -2.64
CA VAL A 128 -2.69 4.59 -2.31
C VAL A 128 -2.62 5.36 -1.00
N SER A 129 -1.77 4.88 -0.08
CA SER A 129 -1.76 5.29 1.35
C SER A 129 -3.12 5.10 2.04
N PRO A 130 -3.72 3.91 1.99
CA PRO A 130 -5.09 3.68 2.46
C PRO A 130 -5.20 3.53 3.98
N THR A 131 -4.12 3.18 4.70
CA THR A 131 -4.16 2.78 6.11
C THR A 131 -4.88 3.78 7.00
N HIS A 132 -4.53 5.07 6.88
CA HIS A 132 -5.10 6.10 7.75
C HIS A 132 -6.52 6.52 7.34
N VAL A 133 -7.04 6.04 6.22
CA VAL A 133 -8.42 6.31 5.75
C VAL A 133 -9.24 5.03 5.58
N MET A 134 -8.74 3.89 6.07
CA MET A 134 -9.31 2.56 5.84
C MET A 134 -10.79 2.46 6.23
N ALA A 135 -11.18 3.09 7.35
CA ALA A 135 -12.58 3.07 7.79
C ALA A 135 -13.52 3.79 6.81
N ALA A 136 -13.09 4.92 6.22
CA ALA A 136 -13.86 5.63 5.20
C ALA A 136 -13.90 4.84 3.89
N ILE A 137 -12.80 4.17 3.53
CA ILE A 137 -12.73 3.27 2.37
C ILE A 137 -13.75 2.13 2.51
N LEU A 138 -13.82 1.45 3.66
CA LEU A 138 -14.76 0.34 3.86
C LEU A 138 -16.22 0.79 3.79
N GLN A 139 -16.55 1.96 4.35
CA GLN A 139 -17.90 2.55 4.23
C GLN A 139 -18.26 2.85 2.77
N ALA A 140 -17.34 3.47 2.01
CA ALA A 140 -17.55 3.74 0.59
C ALA A 140 -17.60 2.47 -0.26
N LEU A 141 -16.81 1.45 0.08
CA LEU A 141 -16.77 0.19 -0.65
C LEU A 141 -18.09 -0.57 -0.56
N VAL A 142 -18.76 -0.55 0.60
CA VAL A 142 -20.12 -1.08 0.75
C VAL A 142 -21.05 -0.46 -0.30
N LEU A 143 -21.16 0.87 -0.29
CA LEU A 143 -22.04 1.62 -1.19
C LEU A 143 -21.70 1.39 -2.67
N ALA A 144 -20.41 1.42 -3.00
CA ALA A 144 -19.95 1.20 -4.37
C ALA A 144 -20.23 -0.22 -4.85
N ALA A 145 -20.02 -1.22 -4.00
CA ALA A 145 -20.23 -2.63 -4.34
C ALA A 145 -21.72 -2.94 -4.59
N GLU A 146 -22.61 -2.40 -3.76
CA GLU A 146 -24.07 -2.44 -3.96
C GLU A 146 -24.49 -1.76 -5.26
N ALA A 147 -23.86 -0.63 -5.58
CA ALA A 147 -24.10 0.12 -6.81
C ALA A 147 -23.37 -0.45 -8.05
N GLY A 148 -22.74 -1.61 -7.97
CA GLY A 148 -22.19 -2.31 -9.14
C GLY A 148 -20.68 -2.22 -9.35
N LEU A 149 -19.89 -1.84 -8.33
CA LEU A 149 -18.43 -1.95 -8.40
C LEU A 149 -18.00 -3.42 -8.48
N ARG A 150 -17.14 -3.75 -9.45
CA ARG A 150 -16.61 -5.08 -9.78
C ARG A 150 -15.11 -5.09 -10.06
N LEU A 151 -14.39 -4.00 -9.76
CA LEU A 151 -12.93 -3.97 -9.90
C LEU A 151 -12.25 -4.68 -8.72
N PRO A 152 -11.16 -5.44 -8.97
CA PRO A 152 -10.32 -5.94 -7.88
C PRO A 152 -9.71 -4.79 -7.07
N ILE A 153 -9.58 -4.99 -5.76
CA ILE A 153 -9.03 -3.98 -4.85
C ILE A 153 -7.52 -4.19 -4.69
N VAL A 154 -6.74 -3.16 -5.00
CA VAL A 154 -5.30 -3.09 -4.72
C VAL A 154 -5.09 -2.19 -3.51
N TYR A 155 -4.45 -2.73 -2.47
CA TYR A 155 -4.12 -2.01 -1.23
C TYR A 155 -2.64 -1.61 -1.22
N ASN A 156 -2.36 -0.41 -1.73
CA ASN A 156 -1.00 0.14 -1.90
C ASN A 156 -0.58 0.92 -0.65
N THR A 157 0.10 0.24 0.26
CA THR A 157 0.37 0.70 1.62
C THR A 157 1.86 0.85 1.89
N GLY A 158 2.22 1.71 2.84
CA GLY A 158 3.57 1.75 3.41
C GLY A 158 3.91 0.52 4.27
N GLY A 159 2.96 -0.41 4.45
CA GLY A 159 3.11 -1.62 5.25
C GLY A 159 3.30 -1.32 6.74
N TYR A 160 2.72 -0.22 7.23
CA TYR A 160 2.71 0.15 8.66
C TYR A 160 1.30 0.01 9.25
N ASP A 161 0.64 -1.06 8.81
CA ASP A 161 -0.72 -1.47 9.13
C ASP A 161 -0.76 -2.27 10.43
N SER A 162 -1.87 -2.22 11.16
CA SER A 162 -2.04 -2.99 12.39
C SER A 162 -2.72 -4.34 12.14
N PRO A 163 -2.55 -5.34 13.02
CA PRO A 163 -3.30 -6.59 12.95
C PRO A 163 -4.82 -6.39 12.94
N GLU A 164 -5.33 -5.41 13.68
CA GLU A 164 -6.75 -5.07 13.74
C GLU A 164 -7.26 -4.60 12.37
N ALA A 165 -6.49 -3.73 11.71
CA ALA A 165 -6.80 -3.30 10.35
C ALA A 165 -6.78 -4.46 9.34
N LEU A 166 -5.74 -5.30 9.38
CA LEU A 166 -5.62 -6.44 8.45
C LEU A 166 -6.70 -7.49 8.65
N THR A 167 -7.15 -7.70 9.89
CA THR A 167 -8.29 -8.59 10.20
C THR A 167 -9.57 -8.10 9.51
N LEU A 168 -9.81 -6.78 9.53
CA LEU A 168 -10.96 -6.18 8.85
C LEU A 168 -10.85 -6.27 7.32
N LEU A 169 -9.63 -6.34 6.77
CA LEU A 169 -9.37 -6.41 5.34
C LEU A 169 -9.33 -7.84 4.76
N ASP A 170 -9.34 -8.88 5.60
CA ASP A 170 -9.26 -10.29 5.14
C ASP A 170 -10.47 -10.69 4.27
N GLY A 171 -10.24 -10.90 2.98
CA GLY A 171 -11.30 -11.15 2.01
C GLY A 171 -11.97 -9.88 1.46
N VAL A 172 -11.49 -8.68 1.82
CA VAL A 172 -11.84 -7.42 1.16
C VAL A 172 -10.85 -7.11 0.05
N VAL A 173 -9.55 -7.24 0.34
CA VAL A 173 -8.47 -6.92 -0.59
C VAL A 173 -8.15 -8.12 -1.48
N ASP A 174 -7.95 -7.87 -2.77
CA ASP A 174 -7.52 -8.89 -3.72
C ASP A 174 -6.00 -8.89 -3.85
N ILE A 175 -5.39 -7.71 -3.93
CA ILE A 175 -3.96 -7.54 -4.14
C ILE A 175 -3.39 -6.62 -3.08
N TYR A 176 -2.43 -7.12 -2.31
CA TYR A 176 -1.65 -6.28 -1.40
C TYR A 176 -0.39 -5.79 -2.09
N MET A 177 -0.12 -4.49 -1.95
CA MET A 177 1.11 -3.88 -2.42
C MET A 177 1.80 -3.09 -1.31
N PRO A 178 2.44 -3.76 -0.34
CA PRO A 178 3.17 -3.08 0.71
C PRO A 178 4.56 -2.65 0.23
N ASP A 179 4.97 -1.46 0.65
CA ASP A 179 6.37 -1.10 0.68
C ASP A 179 7.06 -1.77 1.88
N MET A 180 8.20 -2.41 1.65
CA MET A 180 9.17 -2.80 2.67
C MET A 180 10.33 -1.80 2.64
N LYS A 181 10.24 -0.74 3.44
CA LYS A 181 11.17 0.41 3.36
C LYS A 181 12.48 0.22 4.12
N TYR A 182 12.44 -0.53 5.22
CA TYR A 182 13.57 -0.67 6.14
C TYR A 182 13.60 -2.02 6.82
N ASP A 183 14.81 -2.53 7.00
CA ASP A 183 15.08 -3.69 7.85
C ASP A 183 15.47 -3.34 9.29
N ASP A 184 16.03 -2.14 9.50
CA ASP A 184 16.53 -1.69 10.81
C ASP A 184 15.68 -0.53 11.38
N ALA A 185 15.47 -0.54 12.70
CA ALA A 185 14.65 0.45 13.40
C ALA A 185 15.29 1.86 13.46
N ARG A 186 16.63 1.95 13.39
CA ARG A 186 17.36 3.22 13.44
C ARG A 186 17.07 4.11 12.23
N PRO A 187 17.23 3.65 10.96
CA PRO A 187 16.84 4.46 9.81
C PRO A 187 15.33 4.70 9.78
N SER A 188 14.48 3.74 10.12
CA SER A 188 13.02 3.95 10.08
C SER A 188 12.54 5.00 11.09
N ARG A 189 13.11 5.01 12.31
CA ARG A 189 12.83 6.04 13.32
C ARG A 189 13.28 7.41 12.83
N ARG A 190 14.52 7.50 12.37
CA ARG A 190 15.16 8.77 11.98
C ARG A 190 14.56 9.36 10.71
N LEU A 191 14.28 8.53 9.71
CA LEU A 191 13.93 8.96 8.37
C LEU A 191 12.42 8.94 8.10
N SER A 192 11.62 8.19 8.88
CA SER A 192 10.17 8.07 8.66
C SER A 192 9.32 8.26 9.91
N HIS A 193 9.93 8.56 11.06
CA HIS A 193 9.25 8.65 12.36
C HIS A 193 8.45 7.40 12.70
N ALA A 194 9.02 6.22 12.41
CA ALA A 194 8.39 4.92 12.62
C ALA A 194 9.36 3.97 13.34
N ALA A 195 9.36 4.02 14.67
CA ALA A 195 10.37 3.36 15.50
C ALA A 195 10.29 1.82 15.47
N VAL A 196 9.08 1.26 15.29
CA VAL A 196 8.85 -0.19 15.24
C VAL A 196 8.59 -0.70 13.83
N TYR A 197 8.97 0.09 12.81
CA TYR A 197 8.61 -0.18 11.41
C TYR A 197 9.01 -1.59 10.94
N PRO A 198 10.26 -2.07 11.06
CA PRO A 198 10.61 -3.37 10.49
C PRO A 198 9.79 -4.51 11.09
N GLN A 199 9.55 -4.48 12.40
CA GLN A 199 8.76 -5.51 13.08
C GLN A 199 7.28 -5.46 12.67
N ALA A 200 6.68 -4.26 12.66
CA ALA A 200 5.29 -4.08 12.24
C ALA A 200 5.10 -4.46 10.76
N ASN A 201 6.04 -4.05 9.90
CA ASN A 201 6.02 -4.30 8.47
C ASN A 201 6.15 -5.80 8.15
N ARG A 202 7.09 -6.51 8.77
CA ARG A 202 7.22 -7.97 8.62
C ARG A 202 5.95 -8.70 9.06
N ARG A 203 5.36 -8.31 10.19
CA ARG A 203 4.07 -8.88 10.64
C ARG A 203 2.95 -8.62 9.64
N ALA A 204 2.84 -7.39 9.15
CA ALA A 204 1.83 -6.99 8.19
C ALA A 204 2.00 -7.75 6.86
N VAL A 205 3.21 -7.82 6.30
CA VAL A 205 3.49 -8.51 5.03
C VAL A 205 3.19 -10.01 5.14
N ARG A 206 3.54 -10.66 6.27
CA ARG A 206 3.21 -12.07 6.50
C ARG A 206 1.69 -12.29 6.53
N GLU A 207 0.96 -11.42 7.22
CA GLU A 207 -0.50 -11.50 7.28
C GLU A 207 -1.15 -11.21 5.93
N MET A 208 -0.66 -10.21 5.19
CA MET A 208 -1.10 -9.93 3.82
C MET A 208 -0.90 -11.16 2.94
N HIS A 209 0.29 -11.79 2.96
CA HIS A 209 0.55 -13.03 2.22
C HIS A 209 -0.39 -14.16 2.64
N ARG A 210 -0.62 -14.37 3.94
CA ARG A 210 -1.58 -15.38 4.43
C ARG A 210 -2.98 -15.19 3.83
N GLN A 211 -3.41 -13.95 3.65
CA GLN A 211 -4.75 -13.63 3.13
C GLN A 211 -4.89 -13.86 1.61
N VAL A 212 -3.85 -13.55 0.82
CA VAL A 212 -3.97 -13.51 -0.66
C VAL A 212 -3.00 -14.45 -1.41
N GLY A 213 -1.99 -14.99 -0.74
CA GLY A 213 -0.95 -15.85 -1.32
C GLY A 213 0.01 -15.12 -2.26
N ASP A 214 0.74 -15.89 -3.05
CA ASP A 214 1.63 -15.37 -4.09
C ASP A 214 0.84 -14.73 -5.25
N LEU A 215 1.42 -13.69 -5.87
CA LEU A 215 0.75 -12.95 -6.94
C LEU A 215 0.37 -13.85 -8.12
N ARG A 216 -0.94 -14.01 -8.35
CA ARG A 216 -1.51 -14.65 -9.53
C ARG A 216 -1.74 -13.61 -10.62
N ILE A 217 -1.23 -13.92 -11.79
CA ILE A 217 -1.33 -13.09 -12.99
C ILE A 217 -2.06 -13.90 -14.04
N ASP A 218 -3.07 -13.31 -14.69
CA ASP A 218 -3.85 -13.95 -15.74
C ASP A 218 -3.03 -14.10 -17.04
N ASN A 219 -3.64 -14.74 -18.05
CA ASN A 219 -3.01 -14.96 -19.35
C ASN A 219 -2.82 -13.67 -20.17
N ARG A 220 -3.39 -12.54 -19.75
CA ARG A 220 -3.22 -11.21 -20.34
C ARG A 220 -2.16 -10.39 -19.62
N GLY A 221 -1.55 -10.95 -18.57
CA GLY A 221 -0.54 -10.28 -17.78
C GLY A 221 -1.10 -9.37 -16.68
N LEU A 222 -2.40 -9.44 -16.35
CA LEU A 222 -3.01 -8.66 -15.27
C LEU A 222 -2.99 -9.42 -13.94
N ALA A 223 -2.67 -8.72 -12.86
CA ALA A 223 -2.78 -9.28 -11.52
C ALA A 223 -4.24 -9.47 -11.12
N GLU A 224 -4.56 -10.66 -10.62
CA GLU A 224 -5.91 -11.00 -10.13
C GLU A 224 -5.97 -10.97 -8.60
N ARG A 225 -5.01 -11.63 -7.94
CA ARG A 225 -4.95 -11.79 -6.49
C ARG A 225 -3.53 -12.10 -6.04
N GLY A 226 -3.11 -11.58 -4.89
CA GLY A 226 -1.87 -11.99 -4.24
C GLY A 226 -0.99 -10.82 -3.78
N LEU A 227 0.19 -11.16 -3.29
CA LEU A 227 1.13 -10.20 -2.72
C LEU A 227 2.17 -9.72 -3.76
N LEU A 228 2.27 -8.41 -3.93
CA LEU A 228 3.32 -7.72 -4.69
C LEU A 228 4.10 -6.80 -3.74
N VAL A 229 5.34 -7.12 -3.41
CA VAL A 229 6.14 -6.29 -2.49
C VAL A 229 6.96 -5.25 -3.26
N ARG A 230 6.95 -4.00 -2.78
CA ARG A 230 7.85 -2.94 -3.25
C ARG A 230 9.02 -2.77 -2.29
N HIS A 231 10.23 -2.68 -2.84
CA HIS A 231 11.42 -2.34 -2.08
C HIS A 231 12.24 -1.27 -2.81
N LEU A 232 12.17 -0.05 -2.28
CA LEU A 232 12.97 1.07 -2.77
C LEU A 232 14.40 0.98 -2.22
N VAL A 233 15.36 0.79 -3.11
CA VAL A 233 16.77 0.77 -2.75
C VAL A 233 17.21 2.19 -2.39
N LEU A 234 17.69 2.38 -1.16
CA LEU A 234 18.14 3.68 -0.67
C LEU A 234 19.69 3.79 -0.68
N PRO A 235 20.23 4.99 -0.94
CA PRO A 235 21.66 5.29 -0.84
C PRO A 235 22.29 4.82 0.47
N GLY A 236 23.53 4.33 0.39
CA GLY A 236 24.32 3.87 1.52
C GLY A 236 23.75 2.64 2.22
N GLY A 237 22.92 1.85 1.53
CA GLY A 237 22.30 0.65 2.10
C GLY A 237 21.30 0.93 3.22
N LEU A 238 20.78 2.17 3.32
CA LEU A 238 19.90 2.61 4.41
C LEU A 238 18.60 1.80 4.53
N ALA A 239 18.16 1.16 3.43
CA ALA A 239 16.96 0.34 3.42
C ALA A 239 17.20 -1.05 4.05
N GLY A 240 18.45 -1.54 4.12
CA GLY A 240 18.75 -2.87 4.63
C GLY A 240 18.22 -4.00 3.73
N THR A 241 18.47 -3.93 2.42
CA THR A 241 17.91 -4.87 1.43
C THR A 241 18.14 -6.34 1.76
N GLU A 242 19.33 -6.70 2.29
CA GLU A 242 19.67 -8.08 2.62
C GLU A 242 18.67 -8.72 3.59
N GLY A 243 18.35 -8.05 4.70
CA GLY A 243 17.42 -8.59 5.69
C GLY A 243 15.98 -8.66 5.17
N ILE A 244 15.58 -7.72 4.30
CA ILE A 244 14.27 -7.74 3.63
C ILE A 244 14.14 -8.93 2.67
N VAL A 245 15.13 -9.17 1.82
CA VAL A 245 15.05 -10.29 0.87
C VAL A 245 15.18 -11.65 1.57
N GLN A 246 15.97 -11.74 2.64
CA GLN A 246 16.04 -12.94 3.48
C GLN A 246 14.68 -13.22 4.12
N PHE A 247 14.04 -12.22 4.73
CA PHE A 247 12.70 -12.34 5.29
C PHE A 247 11.68 -12.87 4.28
N LEU A 248 11.62 -12.24 3.10
CA LEU A 248 10.68 -12.65 2.06
C LEU A 248 10.91 -14.12 1.66
N ALA A 249 12.16 -14.51 1.47
CA ALA A 249 12.49 -15.87 1.04
C ALA A 249 12.27 -16.93 2.13
N SER A 250 12.45 -16.61 3.41
CA SER A 250 12.38 -17.59 4.51
C SER A 250 11.04 -17.63 5.23
N GLU A 251 10.30 -16.51 5.27
CA GLU A 251 9.09 -16.38 6.11
C GLU A 251 7.83 -16.02 5.32
N VAL A 252 7.94 -15.66 4.04
CA VAL A 252 6.80 -15.29 3.19
C VAL A 252 6.66 -16.30 2.04
N SER A 253 7.47 -16.16 1.00
CA SER A 253 7.53 -17.09 -0.13
C SER A 253 8.68 -16.73 -1.06
N ARG A 254 9.36 -17.74 -1.60
CA ARG A 254 10.33 -17.53 -2.69
C ARG A 254 9.67 -17.11 -4.00
N GLU A 255 8.37 -17.36 -4.14
CA GLU A 255 7.53 -16.93 -5.27
C GLU A 255 6.94 -15.52 -5.07
N THR A 256 7.35 -14.79 -4.02
CA THR A 256 6.92 -13.41 -3.81
C THR A 256 7.33 -12.56 -5.01
N TYR A 257 6.35 -11.88 -5.61
CA TYR A 257 6.64 -10.89 -6.64
C TYR A 257 7.25 -9.67 -5.99
N LEU A 258 8.52 -9.40 -6.26
CA LEU A 258 9.29 -8.31 -5.66
C LEU A 258 9.64 -7.27 -6.73
N ASN A 259 9.09 -6.06 -6.58
CA ASN A 259 9.55 -4.91 -7.33
C ASN A 259 10.73 -4.26 -6.60
N LEU A 260 11.95 -4.51 -7.10
CA LEU A 260 13.15 -3.80 -6.67
C LEU A 260 13.24 -2.49 -7.42
N MET A 261 13.18 -1.37 -6.71
CA MET A 261 13.08 -0.05 -7.32
C MET A 261 14.41 0.70 -7.18
N ASP A 262 14.97 1.11 -8.31
CA ASP A 262 16.09 2.05 -8.47
C ASP A 262 15.65 3.53 -8.48
N GLN A 263 14.34 3.77 -8.47
CA GLN A 263 13.67 5.05 -8.71
C GLN A 263 13.84 6.08 -7.57
N TYR A 264 14.74 5.82 -6.62
CA TYR A 264 15.00 6.77 -5.55
C TYR A 264 15.65 8.02 -6.13
N ARG A 265 15.00 9.16 -5.89
CA ARG A 265 15.57 10.49 -6.12
C ARG A 265 15.43 11.34 -4.84
N PRO A 266 16.41 12.20 -4.53
CA PRO A 266 16.30 13.14 -3.43
C PRO A 266 15.03 14.00 -3.57
N ALA A 267 14.18 13.97 -2.56
CA ALA A 267 12.94 14.73 -2.51
C ALA A 267 12.66 15.24 -1.09
N PHE A 268 11.77 16.22 -0.95
CA PHE A 268 11.36 16.79 0.33
C PHE A 268 12.55 17.30 1.17
N LEU A 269 12.88 16.62 2.27
CA LEU A 269 13.98 16.99 3.17
C LEU A 269 15.24 16.15 2.94
N ALA A 270 15.26 15.23 1.98
CA ALA A 270 16.36 14.31 1.72
C ALA A 270 17.73 15.00 1.61
N ARG A 271 17.78 16.20 1.02
CA ARG A 271 19.00 17.03 0.90
C ARG A 271 19.69 17.34 2.23
N HIS A 272 18.97 17.27 3.35
CA HIS A 272 19.48 17.55 4.70
C HIS A 272 19.88 16.28 5.47
N HIS A 273 19.79 15.10 4.85
CA HIS A 273 19.99 13.81 5.52
C HIS A 273 20.98 12.91 4.76
N PRO A 274 22.29 13.04 4.98
CA PRO A 274 23.24 12.13 4.35
C PRO A 274 23.01 10.65 4.68
N PRO A 275 23.15 9.72 3.71
CA PRO A 275 23.50 9.89 2.27
C PRO A 275 22.31 10.14 1.30
N LEU A 276 21.12 10.52 1.76
CA LEU A 276 19.92 10.68 0.93
C LEU A 276 19.93 11.88 -0.03
N GLN A 277 20.96 12.73 0.01
CA GLN A 277 21.08 13.88 -0.89
C GLN A 277 21.45 13.53 -2.34
N ARG A 278 21.75 12.26 -2.63
CA ARG A 278 22.06 11.76 -3.98
C ARG A 278 21.12 10.61 -4.36
N SER A 279 20.95 10.34 -5.65
CA SER A 279 20.23 9.15 -6.10
C SER A 279 20.99 7.86 -5.74
N THR A 280 20.29 6.73 -5.83
CA THR A 280 20.88 5.39 -5.73
C THR A 280 21.82 5.17 -6.93
N THR A 281 22.99 4.60 -6.68
CA THR A 281 23.95 4.26 -7.73
C THR A 281 23.66 2.90 -8.34
N ASP A 282 24.09 2.67 -9.59
CA ASP A 282 23.94 1.38 -10.26
C ASP A 282 24.56 0.23 -9.45
N SER A 283 25.73 0.46 -8.82
CA SER A 283 26.38 -0.55 -7.97
C SER A 283 25.54 -0.92 -6.74
N GLU A 284 24.86 0.05 -6.12
CA GLU A 284 23.95 -0.21 -4.99
C GLU A 284 22.71 -1.00 -5.45
N PHE A 285 22.16 -0.67 -6.61
CA PHE A 285 21.03 -1.39 -7.19
C PHE A 285 21.41 -2.81 -7.62
N ASP A 286 22.53 -2.99 -8.30
CA ASP A 286 23.04 -4.30 -8.69
C ASP A 286 23.35 -5.17 -7.46
N ALA A 287 23.85 -4.57 -6.38
CA ALA A 287 24.04 -5.27 -5.12
C ALA A 287 22.69 -5.77 -4.55
N ALA A 288 21.64 -4.95 -4.58
CA ALA A 288 20.29 -5.33 -4.17
C ALA A 288 19.74 -6.49 -5.03
N VAL A 289 19.90 -6.44 -6.35
CA VAL A 289 19.51 -7.52 -7.26
C VAL A 289 20.25 -8.82 -6.96
N ARG A 290 21.57 -8.76 -6.76
CA ARG A 290 22.38 -9.93 -6.38
C ARG A 290 21.93 -10.53 -5.05
N LEU A 291 21.61 -9.69 -4.06
CA LEU A 291 21.09 -10.15 -2.77
C LEU A 291 19.76 -10.88 -2.92
N ALA A 292 18.81 -10.32 -3.69
CA ALA A 292 17.52 -10.96 -3.94
C ALA A 292 17.67 -12.33 -4.63
N ARG A 293 18.51 -12.41 -5.67
CA ARG A 293 18.80 -13.68 -6.35
C ARG A 293 19.46 -14.71 -5.44
N ARG A 294 20.43 -14.29 -4.62
CA ARG A 294 21.09 -15.18 -3.63
C ARG A 294 20.14 -15.69 -2.56
N ALA A 295 19.15 -14.89 -2.15
CA ALA A 295 18.10 -15.31 -1.24
C ALA A 295 17.12 -16.32 -1.88
N GLY A 296 17.17 -16.48 -3.21
CA GLY A 296 16.31 -17.40 -3.97
C GLY A 296 15.00 -16.77 -4.43
N LEU A 297 14.92 -15.43 -4.52
CA LEU A 297 13.79 -14.73 -5.12
C LEU A 297 14.02 -14.59 -6.63
N HIS A 298 13.09 -15.12 -7.43
CA HIS A 298 13.19 -15.15 -8.90
C HIS A 298 12.15 -14.29 -9.62
N ARG A 299 11.03 -13.94 -8.98
CA ARG A 299 9.99 -13.07 -9.57
C ARG A 299 10.28 -11.59 -9.31
N LEU A 300 11.36 -11.11 -9.93
CA LEU A 300 11.83 -9.74 -9.77
C LEU A 300 11.34 -8.84 -10.91
N SER A 301 10.82 -7.65 -10.57
CA SER A 301 10.55 -6.57 -11.51
C SER A 301 11.35 -5.32 -11.21
N GLY A 302 11.35 -4.36 -12.13
CA GLY A 302 12.14 -3.12 -12.01
C GLY A 302 13.61 -3.30 -12.42
N ILE A 303 13.99 -4.48 -12.90
CA ILE A 303 15.33 -4.77 -13.40
C ILE A 303 15.30 -4.67 -14.93
N THR A 304 15.99 -3.68 -15.48
CA THR A 304 16.36 -3.72 -16.90
C THR A 304 17.49 -4.75 -16.99
N VAL A 305 17.21 -5.92 -17.57
CA VAL A 305 18.27 -6.90 -17.84
C VAL A 305 19.16 -6.28 -18.92
N ALA A 306 20.38 -5.90 -18.54
CA ALA A 306 21.46 -5.64 -19.50
C ALA A 306 21.97 -6.96 -20.07
#